data_AF-A0A510HMJ7-F1
#
_entry.id   AF-A0A510HMJ7-F1
#
_cell.length_a   1.000
_cell.length_b   1.000
_cell.length_c   1.000
_cell.angle_alpha   90.00
_cell.angle_beta   90.00
_cell.angle_gamma   90.00
#
_symmetry.space_group_name_H-M   'P 1'
#
loop_
_entity.id
_entity.type
_entity.pdbx_description
1 polymer ?
#
loop_
_entity_poly.entity_id
_entity_poly.type
_entity_poly.pdbx_seq_one_letter_code
_entity_poly.pdbx_strand_id
1 'polypeptide(L)'
;MGTERTVAQATVRLSSELDCERAVRLAHRRGVASATAYRGPETKAAHHVFLMLIDEEEVLAKVLQELRGLLPGASISVSREAVVHEAPEGFLRGAALRSRPFRAGLENLGWVFAGGALGAGTRLAAEETARQITPEAYGVFPWGTLAANVVGSFFIAIFGTLIFERFVGERARTFWVLGFLGSLTTFSSYALHTMRGWEASPLLGGLYGGGSILFGLLAAFGGFWISRRFL
;
A
#
# COMPACT_ATOMS: atom_id res chain seq x y z
N MET A 1 4.11 -24.25 5.01
CA MET A 1 5.17 -24.54 4.02
C MET A 1 4.60 -24.18 2.66
N GLY A 2 5.09 -23.10 2.04
CA GLY A 2 4.64 -22.72 0.70
C GLY A 2 5.13 -23.74 -0.32
N THR A 3 4.29 -24.12 -1.28
CA THR A 3 4.73 -24.92 -2.42
C THR A 3 5.53 -24.00 -3.34
N GLU A 4 6.79 -24.36 -3.59
CA GLU A 4 7.65 -23.65 -4.53
C GLU A 4 7.07 -23.87 -5.93
N ARG A 5 6.63 -22.79 -6.59
CA ARG A 5 6.09 -22.84 -7.95
C ARG A 5 6.84 -21.85 -8.82
N THR A 6 7.36 -22.34 -9.95
CA THR A 6 8.05 -21.51 -10.95
C THR A 6 7.04 -20.85 -11.86
N VAL A 7 7.19 -19.55 -12.17
CA VAL A 7 6.42 -18.86 -13.21
C VAL A 7 7.29 -18.68 -14.44
N ALA A 8 6.70 -18.85 -15.61
CA ALA A 8 7.39 -18.74 -16.88
C ALA A 8 6.69 -17.75 -17.80
N GLN A 9 7.46 -17.12 -18.68
CA GLN A 9 6.95 -16.26 -19.73
C GLN A 9 7.31 -16.86 -21.08
N ALA A 10 6.30 -17.09 -21.92
CA ALA A 10 6.51 -17.52 -23.29
C ALA A 10 6.06 -16.45 -24.26
N THR A 11 6.87 -16.20 -25.27
CA THR A 11 6.56 -15.33 -26.41
C THR A 11 6.46 -16.19 -27.66
N VAL A 12 5.29 -16.21 -28.27
CA VAL A 12 4.99 -16.95 -29.49
C VAL A 12 4.89 -15.96 -30.64
N ARG A 13 5.77 -16.10 -31.63
CA ARG A 13 5.69 -15.31 -32.88
C ARG A 13 4.79 -16.03 -33.86
N LEU A 14 3.76 -15.33 -34.31
CA LEU A 14 2.69 -15.85 -35.13
C LEU A 14 2.78 -15.28 -36.55
N SER A 15 2.28 -16.07 -37.48
CA SER A 15 2.33 -15.79 -38.93
C SER A 15 1.15 -14.95 -39.40
N SER A 16 0.03 -15.01 -38.68
CA SER A 16 -1.24 -14.38 -39.07
C SER A 16 -2.10 -14.01 -37.86
N GLU A 17 -3.08 -13.12 -38.08
CA GLU A 17 -4.10 -12.78 -37.06
C GLU A 17 -4.99 -13.97 -36.71
N LEU A 18 -5.25 -14.86 -37.67
CA LEU A 18 -6.01 -16.09 -37.45
C LEU A 18 -5.27 -17.04 -36.50
N ASP A 19 -3.95 -17.17 -36.65
CA ASP A 19 -3.12 -17.96 -35.74
C ASP A 19 -3.10 -17.35 -34.33
N CYS A 20 -3.11 -16.01 -34.25
CA CYS A 20 -3.25 -15.29 -32.99
C CYS A 20 -4.58 -15.60 -32.31
N GLU A 21 -5.68 -15.50 -33.03
CA GLU A 21 -7.01 -15.77 -32.47
C GLU A 21 -7.11 -17.21 -31.96
N ARG A 22 -6.60 -18.18 -32.73
CA ARG A 22 -6.57 -19.59 -32.33
C ARG A 22 -5.72 -19.80 -31.07
N ALA A 23 -4.55 -19.18 -31.00
CA ALA A 23 -3.64 -19.30 -29.87
C ALA A 23 -4.22 -18.66 -28.59
N VAL A 24 -4.82 -17.48 -28.71
CA VAL A 24 -5.50 -16.79 -27.59
C VAL A 24 -6.70 -17.60 -27.11
N ARG A 25 -7.54 -18.11 -28.03
CA ARG A 25 -8.67 -18.99 -27.67
C ARG A 25 -8.20 -20.26 -26.96
N LEU A 26 -7.10 -20.86 -27.41
CA LEU A 26 -6.51 -22.03 -26.75
C LEU A 26 -6.03 -21.69 -25.34
N ALA A 27 -5.25 -20.61 -25.19
CA ALA A 27 -4.76 -20.15 -23.90
C ALA A 27 -5.92 -19.87 -22.92
N HIS A 28 -6.96 -19.18 -23.37
CA HIS A 28 -8.14 -18.90 -22.56
C HIS A 28 -8.91 -20.17 -22.15
N ARG A 29 -9.09 -21.13 -23.07
CA ARG A 29 -9.72 -22.43 -22.75
C ARG A 29 -8.93 -23.24 -21.73
N ARG A 30 -7.60 -23.11 -21.73
CA ARG A 30 -6.71 -23.78 -20.77
C ARG A 30 -6.56 -23.01 -19.45
N GLY A 31 -7.24 -21.87 -19.32
CA GLY A 31 -7.21 -21.04 -18.11
C GLY A 31 -5.85 -20.41 -17.87
N VAL A 32 -5.12 -20.07 -18.95
CA VAL A 32 -3.87 -19.33 -18.84
C VAL A 32 -4.15 -17.97 -18.22
N ALA A 33 -3.38 -17.63 -17.21
CA ALA A 33 -3.51 -16.41 -16.44
C ALA A 33 -3.47 -15.13 -17.27
N SER A 34 -2.49 -15.00 -18.17
CA SER A 34 -2.41 -13.88 -19.11
C SER A 34 -2.03 -14.34 -20.50
N ALA A 35 -2.77 -13.86 -21.49
CA ALA A 35 -2.52 -14.08 -22.91
C ALA A 35 -2.70 -12.75 -23.65
N THR A 36 -1.60 -12.03 -23.87
CA THR A 36 -1.62 -10.69 -24.47
C THR A 36 -0.98 -10.73 -25.85
N ALA A 37 -1.73 -10.32 -26.87
CA ALA A 37 -1.23 -10.21 -28.23
C ALA A 37 -0.84 -8.76 -28.57
N TYR A 38 0.26 -8.58 -29.26
CA TYR A 38 0.71 -7.27 -29.74
C TYR A 38 1.38 -7.40 -31.12
N ARG A 39 1.37 -6.31 -31.90
CA ARG A 39 2.04 -6.26 -33.21
C ARG A 39 3.47 -5.79 -33.02
N GLY A 40 4.42 -6.48 -33.67
CA GLY A 40 5.81 -6.03 -33.70
C GLY A 40 6.01 -4.77 -34.55
N PRO A 41 7.20 -4.14 -34.48
CA PRO A 41 7.51 -2.94 -35.26
C PRO A 41 7.36 -3.19 -36.76
N GLU A 42 6.76 -2.22 -37.47
CA GLU A 42 6.53 -2.25 -38.92
C GLU A 42 7.87 -2.17 -39.68
N THR A 43 8.51 -3.31 -39.87
CA THR A 43 9.66 -3.44 -40.78
C THR A 43 9.19 -4.08 -42.07
N LYS A 44 9.77 -3.63 -43.21
CA LYS A 44 9.36 -3.96 -44.59
C LYS A 44 9.33 -5.46 -44.96
N ALA A 45 9.66 -6.37 -44.04
CA ALA A 45 9.84 -7.78 -44.33
C ALA A 45 8.81 -8.73 -43.71
N ALA A 46 8.02 -8.37 -42.69
CA ALA A 46 6.88 -9.19 -42.25
C ALA A 46 6.04 -8.56 -41.12
N HIS A 47 4.72 -8.59 -41.28
CA HIS A 47 3.76 -8.33 -40.20
C HIS A 47 3.74 -9.52 -39.22
N HIS A 48 4.48 -9.42 -38.12
CA HIS A 48 4.44 -10.43 -37.07
C HIS A 48 3.54 -10.02 -35.92
N VAL A 49 2.64 -10.93 -35.55
CA VAL A 49 1.87 -10.86 -34.31
C VAL A 49 2.61 -11.65 -33.25
N PHE A 50 2.79 -11.07 -32.07
CA PHE A 50 3.43 -11.71 -30.94
C PHE A 50 2.38 -11.98 -29.88
N LEU A 51 2.36 -13.19 -29.35
CA LEU A 51 1.52 -13.58 -28.22
C LEU A 51 2.41 -13.85 -27.02
N MET A 52 2.22 -13.06 -25.96
CA MET A 52 2.87 -13.21 -24.68
C MET A 52 1.95 -13.99 -23.73
N LEU A 53 2.43 -15.11 -23.23
CA LEU A 53 1.76 -15.97 -22.27
C LEU A 53 2.53 -15.96 -20.96
N ILE A 54 1.82 -15.77 -19.85
CA ILE A 54 2.40 -15.79 -18.50
C ILE A 54 1.57 -16.72 -17.64
N ASP A 55 2.19 -17.74 -17.06
CA ASP A 55 1.57 -18.64 -16.07
C ASP A 55 2.63 -19.41 -15.27
N GLU A 56 2.19 -20.25 -14.33
CA GLU A 56 3.00 -21.30 -13.72
C GLU A 56 3.64 -22.19 -14.81
N GLU A 57 4.90 -22.59 -14.60
CA GLU A 57 5.71 -23.32 -15.59
C GLU A 57 5.01 -24.61 -16.04
N GLU A 58 4.37 -25.34 -15.12
CA GLU A 58 3.64 -26.57 -15.43
C GLU A 58 2.44 -26.35 -16.35
N VAL A 59 1.68 -25.27 -16.12
CA VAL A 59 0.53 -24.89 -16.93
C VAL A 59 1.02 -24.43 -18.30
N LEU A 60 2.04 -23.56 -18.31
CA LEU A 60 2.59 -23.01 -19.54
C LEU A 60 3.22 -24.11 -20.40
N ALA A 61 3.93 -25.08 -19.82
CA ALA A 61 4.52 -26.20 -20.55
C ALA A 61 3.47 -27.02 -21.33
N LYS A 62 2.31 -27.29 -20.71
CA LYS A 62 1.18 -28.01 -21.35
C LYS A 62 0.62 -27.21 -22.53
N VAL A 63 0.37 -25.92 -22.32
CA VAL A 63 -0.20 -25.05 -23.37
C VAL A 63 0.79 -24.87 -24.53
N LEU A 64 2.08 -24.73 -24.25
CA LEU A 64 3.11 -24.64 -25.29
C LEU A 64 3.23 -25.92 -26.11
N GLN A 65 3.04 -27.09 -25.50
CA GLN A 65 3.01 -28.35 -26.23
C GLN A 65 1.83 -28.40 -27.22
N GLU A 66 0.64 -27.97 -26.79
CA GLU A 66 -0.55 -27.92 -27.66
C GLU A 66 -0.40 -26.86 -28.77
N LEU A 67 0.18 -25.70 -28.46
CA LEU A 67 0.45 -24.65 -29.44
C LEU A 67 1.41 -25.11 -30.53
N ARG A 68 2.44 -25.91 -30.20
CA ARG A 68 3.36 -26.47 -31.21
C ARG A 68 2.63 -27.39 -32.20
N GLY A 69 1.64 -28.16 -31.73
CA GLY A 69 0.81 -28.99 -32.60
C GLY A 69 -0.16 -28.19 -33.46
N LEU A 70 -0.70 -27.10 -32.91
CA LEU A 70 -1.68 -26.24 -33.58
C LEU A 70 -1.04 -25.26 -34.57
N LEU A 71 0.21 -24.87 -34.32
CA LEU A 71 0.94 -23.84 -35.06
C LEU A 71 2.36 -24.31 -35.45
N PRO A 72 2.49 -25.26 -36.40
CA PRO A 72 3.78 -25.84 -36.77
C PRO A 72 4.79 -24.83 -37.36
N GLY A 73 4.33 -23.66 -37.84
CA GLY A 73 5.18 -22.59 -38.36
C GLY A 73 5.51 -21.46 -37.37
N ALA A 74 4.97 -21.50 -36.14
CA ALA A 74 5.20 -20.44 -35.15
C ALA A 74 6.54 -20.64 -34.43
N SER A 75 7.36 -19.59 -34.37
CA SER A 75 8.59 -19.63 -33.55
C SER A 75 8.25 -19.26 -32.11
N ILE A 76 8.56 -20.16 -31.17
CA ILE A 76 8.28 -19.99 -29.74
C ILE A 76 9.60 -19.72 -29.01
N SER A 77 9.71 -18.57 -28.36
CA SER A 77 10.80 -18.25 -27.43
C SER A 77 10.27 -18.26 -26.01
N VAL A 78 10.91 -19.02 -25.10
CA VAL A 78 10.53 -19.10 -23.69
C VAL A 78 11.64 -18.46 -22.87
N SER A 79 11.31 -17.41 -22.12
CA SER A 79 12.17 -16.87 -21.09
C SER A 79 11.75 -17.49 -19.76
N ARG A 80 12.68 -18.21 -19.13
CA ARG A 80 12.49 -18.75 -17.78
C ARG A 80 13.23 -17.84 -16.82
N GLU A 81 12.48 -17.16 -15.97
CA GLU A 81 13.06 -16.43 -14.86
C GLU A 81 12.73 -17.21 -13.59
N ALA A 82 13.76 -17.68 -12.88
CA ALA A 82 13.59 -18.36 -11.61
C ALA A 82 13.19 -17.32 -10.55
N VAL A 83 11.93 -16.93 -10.57
CA VAL A 83 11.36 -16.05 -9.56
C VAL A 83 10.81 -16.96 -8.46
N VAL A 84 11.44 -16.93 -7.28
CA VAL A 84 10.89 -17.58 -6.08
C VAL A 84 9.58 -16.87 -5.75
N HIS A 85 8.47 -17.49 -6.12
CA HIS A 85 7.13 -16.91 -5.97
C HIS A 85 6.67 -16.98 -4.51
N GLU A 86 6.64 -15.84 -3.82
CA GLU A 86 5.84 -15.64 -2.58
C GLU A 86 4.44 -15.10 -2.92
N ALA A 87 3.89 -15.37 -4.11
CA ALA A 87 2.58 -14.84 -4.47
C ALA A 87 1.44 -15.71 -3.89
N PRO A 88 0.33 -15.10 -3.42
CA PRO A 88 -0.84 -15.83 -2.97
C PRO A 88 -1.44 -16.72 -4.06
N GLU A 89 -2.13 -17.79 -3.67
CA GLU A 89 -2.89 -18.63 -4.61
C GLU A 89 -3.82 -17.75 -5.48
N GLY A 90 -3.74 -17.94 -6.80
CA GLY A 90 -4.59 -17.22 -7.76
C GLY A 90 -4.13 -15.80 -8.15
N PHE A 91 -2.93 -15.34 -7.73
CA PHE A 91 -2.39 -14.02 -8.12
C PHE A 91 -2.44 -13.78 -9.64
N LEU A 92 -2.00 -14.78 -10.41
CA LEU A 92 -1.99 -14.73 -11.86
C LEU A 92 -3.41 -14.72 -12.48
N ARG A 93 -4.44 -15.10 -11.72
CA ARG A 93 -5.86 -15.10 -12.13
C ARG A 93 -6.62 -13.87 -11.64
N GLY A 94 -5.91 -12.78 -11.37
CA GLY A 94 -6.50 -11.51 -10.94
C GLY A 94 -6.77 -11.41 -9.44
N ALA A 95 -6.19 -12.28 -8.60
CA ALA A 95 -6.24 -12.05 -7.16
C ALA A 95 -5.47 -10.76 -6.82
N ALA A 96 -6.10 -9.87 -6.05
CA ALA A 96 -5.47 -8.62 -5.64
C ALA A 96 -4.21 -8.90 -4.83
N LEU A 97 -3.12 -8.21 -5.16
CA LEU A 97 -1.94 -8.16 -4.30
C LEU A 97 -2.36 -7.53 -2.97
N ARG A 98 -2.43 -8.34 -1.92
CA ARG A 98 -2.54 -7.80 -0.58
C ARG A 98 -1.28 -6.99 -0.30
N SER A 99 -1.45 -5.72 0.02
CA SER A 99 -0.35 -4.91 0.54
C SER A 99 0.26 -5.62 1.73
N ARG A 100 1.57 -5.84 1.74
CA ARG A 100 2.24 -6.39 2.92
C ARG A 100 1.94 -5.47 4.11
N PRO A 101 1.40 -6.00 5.23
CA PRO A 101 1.19 -5.19 6.40
C PRO A 101 2.54 -4.62 6.84
N PHE A 102 2.55 -3.35 7.24
CA PHE A 102 3.75 -2.74 7.79
C PHE A 102 4.22 -3.54 9.01
N ARG A 103 5.47 -3.99 8.97
CA ARG A 103 6.17 -4.59 10.09
C ARG A 103 7.44 -3.79 10.28
N ALA A 104 7.58 -3.14 11.44
CA ALA A 104 8.86 -2.55 11.81
C ALA A 104 9.74 -3.67 12.34
N GLY A 105 10.81 -4.00 11.63
CA GLY A 105 11.84 -4.90 12.15
C GLY A 105 12.60 -4.27 13.33
N LEU A 106 13.15 -5.11 14.21
CA LEU A 106 13.94 -4.66 15.37
C LEU A 106 15.21 -3.90 14.96
N GLU A 107 15.73 -4.19 13.77
CA GLU A 107 16.83 -3.47 13.13
C GLU A 107 16.52 -1.97 12.93
N ASN A 108 15.24 -1.58 12.91
CA ASN A 108 14.81 -0.19 12.76
C ASN A 108 14.51 0.51 14.10
N LEU A 109 14.85 -0.10 15.24
CA LEU A 109 14.54 0.45 16.56
C LEU A 109 15.15 1.84 16.80
N GLY A 110 16.35 2.11 16.25
CA GLY A 110 16.97 3.43 16.32
C GLY A 110 16.09 4.53 15.69
N TRP A 111 15.38 4.22 14.60
CA TRP A 111 14.44 5.14 13.96
C TRP A 111 13.19 5.36 14.79
N VAL A 112 12.70 4.32 15.47
CA VAL A 112 11.59 4.45 16.43
C VAL A 112 11.97 5.38 17.57
N PHE A 113 13.16 5.20 18.17
CA PHE A 113 13.62 6.05 19.26
C PHE A 113 13.84 7.50 18.83
N ALA A 114 14.51 7.71 17.68
CA ALA A 114 14.74 9.05 17.16
C ALA A 114 13.43 9.78 16.86
N GLY A 115 12.50 9.12 16.14
CA GLY A 115 11.18 9.68 15.86
C GLY A 115 10.38 9.89 17.14
N GLY A 116 10.40 8.91 18.05
CA GLY A 116 9.66 8.93 19.30
C GLY A 116 10.10 10.05 20.25
N ALA A 117 11.41 10.29 20.38
CA ALA A 117 11.93 11.39 21.17
C ALA A 117 11.49 12.75 20.60
N LEU A 118 11.58 12.92 19.28
CA LEU A 118 11.12 14.14 18.60
C LEU A 118 9.61 14.34 18.71
N GLY A 119 8.82 13.27 18.54
CA GLY A 119 7.36 13.32 18.66
C GLY A 119 6.92 13.68 20.07
N ALA A 120 7.49 13.03 21.08
CA ALA A 120 7.21 13.34 22.49
C ALA A 120 7.64 14.76 22.87
N GLY A 121 8.82 15.21 22.40
CA GLY A 121 9.29 16.58 22.62
C GLY A 121 8.39 17.62 21.95
N THR A 122 7.89 17.33 20.75
CA THR A 122 6.94 18.21 20.05
C THR A 122 5.60 18.28 20.78
N ARG A 123 5.10 17.15 21.30
CA ARG A 123 3.89 17.14 22.14
C ARG A 123 4.08 17.96 23.41
N LEU A 124 5.21 17.81 24.09
CA LEU A 124 5.55 18.59 25.27
C LEU A 124 5.56 20.10 24.95
N ALA A 125 6.17 20.48 23.83
CA ALA A 125 6.18 21.87 23.38
C ALA A 125 4.76 22.40 23.07
N ALA A 126 3.89 21.56 22.47
CA ALA A 126 2.50 21.93 22.21
C ALA A 126 1.70 22.12 23.51
N GLU A 127 1.91 21.26 24.51
CA GLU A 127 1.32 21.40 25.83
C GLU A 127 1.80 22.67 26.55
N GLU A 128 3.10 22.94 26.52
CA GLU A 128 3.68 24.13 27.12
C GLU A 128 3.20 25.42 26.43
N THR A 129 3.16 25.42 25.10
CA THR A 129 2.65 26.55 24.30
C THR A 129 1.18 26.81 24.62
N ALA A 130 0.36 25.76 24.71
CA ALA A 130 -1.04 25.89 25.10
C ALA A 130 -1.18 26.51 26.51
N ARG A 131 -0.30 26.14 27.45
CA ARG A 131 -0.27 26.72 28.80
C ARG A 131 0.02 28.21 28.78
N GLN A 132 0.92 28.66 27.92
CA GLN A 132 1.32 30.07 27.82
C GLN A 132 0.27 30.93 27.09
N ILE A 133 -0.37 30.41 26.04
CA ILE A 133 -1.35 31.15 25.24
C ILE A 133 -2.72 31.19 25.91
N THR A 134 -3.06 30.15 26.69
CA THR A 134 -4.35 30.06 27.38
C THR A 134 -4.22 29.82 28.89
N PRO A 135 -3.53 30.70 29.66
CA PRO A 135 -3.23 30.43 31.07
C PRO A 135 -4.48 30.19 31.92
N GLU A 136 -5.54 30.98 31.68
CA GLU A 136 -6.80 30.89 32.42
C GLU A 136 -7.64 29.66 32.04
N ALA A 137 -7.48 29.14 30.83
CA ALA A 137 -8.26 28.03 30.31
C ALA A 137 -7.50 26.69 30.31
N TYR A 138 -6.18 26.69 30.54
CA TYR A 138 -5.35 25.48 30.51
C TYR A 138 -5.78 24.43 31.54
N GLY A 139 -6.30 24.87 32.69
CA GLY A 139 -6.88 23.97 33.71
C GLY A 139 -8.27 23.44 33.37
N VAL A 140 -8.96 24.08 32.43
CA VAL A 140 -10.34 23.76 32.04
C VAL A 140 -10.38 22.88 30.79
N PHE A 141 -9.50 23.11 29.82
CA PHE A 141 -9.49 22.39 28.56
C PHE A 141 -8.08 22.07 28.05
N PRO A 142 -7.75 20.80 27.69
CA PRO A 142 -6.41 20.37 27.31
C PRO A 142 -6.11 20.64 25.83
N TRP A 143 -5.96 21.92 25.48
CA TRP A 143 -5.72 22.38 24.10
C TRP A 143 -4.46 21.77 23.47
N GLY A 144 -3.38 21.60 24.24
CA GLY A 144 -2.12 21.04 23.72
C GLY A 144 -2.29 19.59 23.24
N THR A 145 -2.93 18.75 24.06
CA THR A 145 -3.22 17.36 23.69
C THR A 145 -4.18 17.28 22.50
N LEU A 146 -5.22 18.11 22.48
CA LEU A 146 -6.13 18.19 21.33
C LEU A 146 -5.37 18.55 20.05
N ALA A 147 -4.57 19.61 20.07
CA ALA A 147 -3.83 20.08 18.91
C ALA A 147 -2.85 19.01 18.40
N ALA A 148 -2.09 18.37 19.29
CA ALA A 148 -1.16 17.31 18.93
C ALA A 148 -1.88 16.12 18.26
N ASN A 149 -3.04 15.70 18.80
CA ASN A 149 -3.83 14.61 18.24
C ASN A 149 -4.45 14.95 16.88
N VAL A 150 -4.99 16.16 16.72
CA VAL A 150 -5.60 16.64 15.47
C VAL A 150 -4.55 16.78 14.37
N VAL A 151 -3.43 17.44 14.67
CA VAL A 151 -2.29 17.59 13.73
C VAL A 151 -1.72 16.23 13.37
N GLY A 152 -1.55 15.34 14.35
CA GLY A 152 -1.07 13.98 14.11
C GLY A 152 -2.03 13.18 13.22
N SER A 153 -3.34 13.34 13.40
CA SER A 153 -4.37 12.69 12.58
C SER A 153 -4.39 13.19 11.13
N PHE A 154 -4.15 14.50 10.92
CA PHE A 154 -3.94 15.06 9.59
C PHE A 154 -2.74 14.43 8.88
N PHE A 155 -1.58 14.45 9.54
CA PHE A 155 -0.35 13.94 8.93
C PHE A 155 -0.38 12.43 8.75
N ILE A 156 -0.91 11.64 9.69
CA ILE A 156 -0.95 10.19 9.53
C ILE A 156 -1.82 9.76 8.34
N ALA A 157 -2.86 10.53 7.98
CA ALA A 157 -3.63 10.29 6.76
C ALA A 157 -2.83 10.63 5.50
N ILE A 158 -2.03 11.70 5.51
CA ILE A 158 -1.12 12.05 4.41
C ILE A 158 -0.08 10.95 4.22
N PHE A 159 0.61 10.59 5.30
CA PHE A 159 1.61 9.52 5.28
C PHE A 159 0.97 8.20 4.90
N GLY A 160 -0.21 7.85 5.42
CA GLY A 160 -0.94 6.66 4.99
C GLY A 160 -1.11 6.63 3.46
N THR A 161 -1.68 7.68 2.89
CA THR A 161 -1.95 7.76 1.45
C THR A 161 -0.67 7.71 0.61
N LEU A 162 0.35 8.51 0.94
CA LEU A 162 1.62 8.57 0.18
C LEU A 162 2.51 7.32 0.35
N ILE A 163 2.51 6.72 1.54
CA ILE A 163 3.33 5.53 1.85
C ILE A 163 2.74 4.27 1.21
N PHE A 164 1.40 4.15 1.16
CA PHE A 164 0.76 3.00 0.52
C PHE A 164 0.93 2.99 -1.02
N GLU A 165 1.26 4.14 -1.64
CA GLU A 165 1.53 4.25 -3.07
C GLU A 165 3.02 4.09 -3.47
N ARG A 166 3.85 3.49 -2.59
CA ARG A 166 5.26 3.08 -2.84
C ARG A 166 6.33 4.20 -2.90
N PHE A 167 6.05 5.43 -2.46
CA PHE A 167 7.05 6.51 -2.49
C PHE A 167 8.02 6.54 -1.29
N VAL A 168 7.80 5.76 -0.24
CA VAL A 168 8.51 5.91 1.04
C VAL A 168 9.06 4.57 1.55
N GLY A 169 10.37 4.51 1.80
CA GLY A 169 11.05 3.33 2.34
C GLY A 169 10.67 2.98 3.78
N GLU A 170 10.92 1.74 4.18
CA GLU A 170 10.53 1.18 5.49
C GLU A 170 11.07 1.98 6.69
N ARG A 171 12.32 2.48 6.60
CA ARG A 171 12.96 3.30 7.64
C ARG A 171 12.20 4.61 7.88
N ALA A 172 11.83 5.30 6.81
CA ALA A 172 11.09 6.56 6.90
C ALA A 172 9.68 6.34 7.45
N ARG A 173 9.01 5.25 7.05
CA ARG A 173 7.72 4.86 7.65
C ARG A 173 7.84 4.57 9.14
N THR A 174 8.89 3.87 9.55
CA THR A 174 9.17 3.56 10.95
C THR A 174 9.42 4.82 11.76
N PHE A 175 10.25 5.74 11.25
CA PHE A 175 10.53 7.01 11.90
C PHE A 175 9.29 7.89 12.01
N TRP A 176 8.60 8.18 10.90
CA TRP A 176 7.52 9.16 10.87
C TRP A 176 6.22 8.63 11.47
N VAL A 177 5.83 7.39 11.15
CA VAL A 177 4.53 6.86 11.55
C VAL A 177 4.61 6.23 12.94
N LEU A 178 5.50 5.25 13.12
CA LEU A 178 5.59 4.52 14.39
C LEU A 178 6.28 5.35 15.49
N GLY A 179 7.38 6.03 15.15
CA GLY A 179 8.12 6.88 16.08
C GLY A 179 7.45 8.23 16.33
N PHE A 180 7.55 9.14 15.37
CA PHE A 180 7.17 10.55 15.52
C PHE A 180 5.67 10.74 15.76
N LEU A 181 4.82 10.33 14.83
CA LEU A 181 3.36 10.49 14.97
C LEU A 181 2.79 9.64 16.11
N GLY A 182 3.35 8.43 16.31
CA GLY A 182 3.00 7.55 17.42
C GLY A 182 3.25 8.20 18.79
N SER A 183 4.37 8.92 18.97
CA SER A 183 4.67 9.62 20.22
C SER A 183 4.09 11.03 20.31
N LEU A 184 3.88 11.71 19.18
CA LEU A 184 3.22 13.02 19.12
C LEU A 184 1.76 12.91 19.58
N THR A 185 1.06 11.87 19.12
CA THR A 185 -0.33 11.64 19.49
C THR A 185 -0.44 10.80 20.77
N THR A 186 -1.55 10.90 21.47
CA THR A 186 -1.77 10.15 22.72
C THR A 186 -3.25 9.89 22.97
N PHE A 187 -3.61 8.62 23.00
CA PHE A 187 -4.95 8.18 23.41
C PHE A 187 -5.09 8.16 24.94
N SER A 188 -4.04 7.80 25.68
CA SER A 188 -4.07 7.73 27.15
C SER A 188 -4.36 9.10 27.77
N SER A 189 -3.70 10.16 27.31
CA SER A 189 -3.95 11.51 27.82
C SER A 189 -5.34 12.00 27.40
N TYR A 190 -5.76 11.71 26.16
CA TYR A 190 -7.14 11.96 25.71
C TYR A 190 -8.18 11.31 26.63
N ALA A 191 -8.03 10.03 26.95
CA ALA A 191 -8.97 9.31 27.81
C ALA A 191 -9.00 9.89 29.23
N LEU A 192 -7.83 10.18 29.80
CA LEU A 192 -7.70 10.79 31.13
C LEU A 192 -8.36 12.17 31.18
N HIS A 193 -8.15 13.01 30.18
CA HIS A 193 -8.76 14.34 30.11
C HIS A 193 -10.26 14.29 29.89
N THR A 194 -10.74 13.34 29.07
CA THR A 194 -12.18 13.11 28.87
C THR A 194 -12.84 12.70 30.18
N MET A 195 -12.21 11.77 30.91
CA MET A 195 -12.70 11.28 32.20
C MET A 195 -12.70 12.37 33.26
N ARG A 196 -11.60 13.13 33.42
CA ARG A 196 -11.54 14.28 34.34
C ARG A 196 -12.54 15.37 33.98
N GLY A 197 -12.71 15.64 32.68
CA GLY A 197 -13.73 16.55 32.19
C GLY A 197 -15.13 16.10 32.60
N TRP A 198 -15.41 14.80 32.49
CA TRP A 198 -16.68 14.21 32.90
C TRP A 198 -16.92 14.30 34.41
N GLU A 199 -15.89 14.06 35.23
CA GLU A 199 -15.96 14.23 36.69
C GLU A 199 -16.27 15.67 37.09
N ALA A 200 -15.70 16.65 36.37
CA ALA A 200 -15.99 18.07 36.60
C ALA A 200 -17.39 18.45 36.09
N SER A 201 -17.78 17.98 34.90
CA SER A 201 -19.09 18.16 34.30
C SER A 201 -19.29 17.21 33.11
N PRO A 202 -20.40 16.46 33.03
CA PRO A 202 -20.68 15.61 31.87
C PRO A 202 -20.61 16.35 30.53
N LEU A 203 -20.96 17.64 30.52
CA LEU A 203 -20.85 18.48 29.33
C LEU A 203 -19.40 18.69 28.90
N LEU A 204 -18.48 19.00 29.84
CA LEU A 204 -17.07 19.21 29.53
C LEU A 204 -16.39 17.92 29.04
N GLY A 205 -16.68 16.79 29.71
CA GLY A 205 -16.22 15.48 29.26
C GLY A 205 -16.74 15.13 27.86
N GLY A 206 -18.03 15.36 27.60
CA GLY A 206 -18.64 15.14 26.29
C GLY A 206 -18.06 16.03 25.20
N LEU A 207 -17.85 17.32 25.48
CA LEU A 207 -17.26 18.27 24.53
C LEU A 207 -15.81 17.92 24.19
N TYR A 208 -14.97 17.63 25.19
CA TYR A 208 -13.58 17.25 24.93
C TYR A 208 -13.47 15.88 24.25
N GLY A 209 -14.20 14.88 24.76
CA GLY A 209 -14.22 13.52 24.23
C GLY A 209 -14.69 13.48 22.78
N GLY A 210 -15.92 13.95 22.55
CA GLY A 210 -16.53 13.98 21.22
C GLY A 210 -15.82 14.94 20.27
N GLY A 211 -15.45 16.13 20.76
CA GLY A 211 -14.72 17.14 19.97
C GLY A 211 -13.37 16.63 19.48
N SER A 212 -12.58 15.97 20.34
CA SER A 212 -11.28 15.43 19.94
C SER A 212 -11.39 14.39 18.83
N ILE A 213 -12.38 13.49 18.92
CA ILE A 213 -12.64 12.49 17.87
C ILE A 213 -13.09 13.19 16.60
N LEU A 214 -14.07 14.10 16.69
CA LEU A 214 -14.62 14.81 15.53
C LEU A 214 -13.53 15.58 14.79
N PHE A 215 -12.76 16.42 15.49
CA PHE A 215 -11.69 17.20 14.87
C PHE A 215 -10.56 16.33 14.36
N GLY A 216 -10.21 15.24 15.06
CA GLY A 216 -9.22 14.27 14.58
C GLY A 216 -9.65 13.61 13.26
N LEU A 217 -10.92 13.20 13.15
CA LEU A 217 -11.46 12.62 11.92
C LEU A 217 -11.51 13.65 10.78
N LEU A 218 -11.99 14.86 11.03
CA LEU A 218 -12.01 15.94 10.03
C LEU A 218 -10.60 16.25 9.52
N ALA A 219 -9.63 16.29 10.42
CA ALA A 219 -8.22 16.49 10.07
C ALA A 219 -7.68 15.33 9.22
N ALA A 220 -7.96 14.07 9.59
CA ALA A 220 -7.58 12.91 8.79
C ALA A 220 -8.20 12.95 7.37
N PHE A 221 -9.49 13.29 7.24
CA PHE A 221 -10.14 13.47 5.94
C PHE A 221 -9.50 14.60 5.13
N GLY A 222 -9.17 15.73 5.77
CA GLY A 222 -8.45 16.83 5.14
C GLY A 222 -7.08 16.40 4.61
N GLY A 223 -6.31 15.66 5.41
CA GLY A 223 -5.01 15.11 5.01
C GLY A 223 -5.12 14.15 3.82
N PHE A 224 -6.08 13.22 3.88
CA PHE A 224 -6.37 12.30 2.79
C PHE A 224 -6.74 13.02 1.49
N TRP A 225 -7.63 14.02 1.55
CA TRP A 225 -8.08 14.77 0.38
C TRP A 225 -6.94 15.55 -0.27
N ILE A 226 -6.09 16.18 0.55
CA ILE A 226 -4.89 16.88 0.08
C ILE A 226 -3.96 15.91 -0.63
N SER A 227 -3.67 14.75 -0.04
CA SER A 227 -2.80 13.75 -0.67
C SER A 227 -3.32 13.29 -2.03
N ARG A 228 -4.63 13.04 -2.17
CA ARG A 228 -5.22 12.65 -3.46
C ARG A 228 -5.14 13.70 -4.56
N ARG A 229 -4.90 14.97 -4.22
CA ARG A 229 -4.74 16.03 -5.24
C ARG A 229 -3.35 16.04 -5.87
N PHE A 230 -2.36 15.44 -5.21
CA PHE A 230 -0.97 15.41 -5.65
C PHE A 230 -0.55 14.06 -6.26
N LEU A 231 -1.46 13.09 -6.30
CA LEU A 231 -1.31 11.76 -6.91
C LEU A 231 -2.14 11.72 -8.20
#